data_AF-A0A2P4SDS7-F1
#
_entry.id   AF-A0A2P4SDS7-F1
#
_cell.length_a   1.000
_cell.length_b   1.000
_cell.length_c   1.000
_cell.angle_alpha   90.00
_cell.angle_beta   90.00
_cell.angle_gamma   90.00
#
_symmetry.space_group_name_H-M   'P 1'
#
loop_
_entity.id
_entity.type
_entity.pdbx_description
1 polymer ?
#
loop_
_entity_poly.entity_id
_entity_poly.type
_entity_poly.pdbx_seq_one_letter_code
_entity_poly.pdbx_strand_id
1 'polypeptide(L)'
;MRCAGSAVCALLCRAVVEAVHRLDLILGNKAAYQEVFKPENISLRNKLRELCVKLMFLHPVDYGRKAEELLWRKVYYEVIQLIKTNKKAGITHIHSRSALECAYRTHLVAGIGFYQHLLLYIQSHYQLELQCCIDWTH
;
A
#
# COMPACT_ATOMS: atom_id res chain seq x y z
N MET A 1 14.66 -3.56 8.47
CA MET A 1 15.29 -3.87 7.17
C MET A 1 16.77 -3.53 7.27
N ARG A 2 17.67 -4.52 7.28
CA ARG A 2 19.12 -4.28 7.13
C ARG A 2 19.41 -4.44 5.64
N CYS A 3 19.86 -3.37 5.00
CA CYS A 3 20.08 -3.38 3.55
C CYS A 3 21.55 -3.70 3.26
N ALA A 4 21.82 -4.93 2.82
CA ALA A 4 23.10 -5.34 2.26
C ALA A 4 22.95 -5.37 0.74
N GLY A 5 23.56 -4.41 0.04
CA GLY A 5 23.41 -4.21 -1.40
C GLY A 5 23.44 -2.73 -1.73
N SER A 6 24.15 -2.37 -2.82
CA SER A 6 24.38 -1.05 -3.46
C SER A 6 23.90 0.25 -2.76
N ALA A 7 24.68 1.33 -2.87
CA ALA A 7 24.32 2.65 -2.31
C ALA A 7 22.88 3.12 -2.66
N VAL A 8 22.39 2.71 -3.84
CA VAL A 8 21.02 2.95 -4.33
C VAL A 8 19.96 2.22 -3.49
N CYS A 9 20.19 0.94 -3.15
CA CYS A 9 19.29 0.18 -2.29
C CYS A 9 19.23 0.78 -0.88
N ALA A 10 20.36 1.22 -0.33
CA ALA A 10 20.40 1.88 0.97
C ALA A 10 19.61 3.21 0.99
N LEU A 11 19.68 4.00 -0.09
CA LEU A 11 18.89 5.24 -0.24
C LEU A 11 17.38 4.93 -0.33
N LEU A 12 17.00 3.93 -1.12
CA LEU A 12 15.61 3.47 -1.23
C LEU A 12 15.06 2.99 0.12
N CYS A 13 15.81 2.15 0.83
CA CYS A 13 15.43 1.67 2.16
C CYS A 13 15.21 2.83 3.14
N ARG A 14 16.09 3.85 3.13
CA ARG A 14 15.92 5.04 3.98
C ARG A 14 14.65 5.81 3.63
N ALA A 15 14.40 6.06 2.34
CA ALA A 15 13.20 6.76 1.88
C ALA A 15 11.90 6.01 2.24
N VAL A 16 11.92 4.67 2.16
CA VAL A 16 10.81 3.82 2.59
C VAL A 16 10.57 3.98 4.10
N VAL A 17 11.62 3.86 4.92
CA VAL A 17 11.52 3.98 6.38
C VAL A 17 10.99 5.35 6.79
N GLU A 18 11.47 6.42 6.14
CA GLU A 18 11.00 7.78 6.40
C GLU A 18 9.51 7.95 6.04
N ALA A 19 9.10 7.46 4.87
CA ALA A 19 7.70 7.52 4.45
C ALA A 19 6.77 6.73 5.39
N VAL A 20 7.22 5.55 5.84
CA VAL A 20 6.51 4.75 6.84
C VAL A 20 6.37 5.50 8.17
N HIS A 21 7.46 6.07 8.67
CA HIS A 21 7.43 6.79 9.93
C HIS A 21 6.45 7.98 9.89
N ARG A 22 6.43 8.72 8.77
CA ARG A 22 5.47 9.81 8.56
C ARG A 22 4.02 9.32 8.53
N LEU A 23 3.74 8.18 7.90
CA LEU A 23 2.40 7.57 7.90
C LEU A 23 1.99 7.11 9.31
N ASP A 24 2.92 6.54 10.09
CA ASP A 24 2.65 6.12 11.46
C ASP A 24 2.27 7.29 12.36
N LEU A 25 2.93 8.45 12.20
CA LEU A 25 2.57 9.67 12.92
C LEU A 25 1.15 10.15 12.59
N ILE A 26 0.73 10.05 11.32
CA ILE A 26 -0.62 10.42 10.88
C ILE A 26 -1.66 9.46 11.46
N LEU A 27 -1.39 8.15 11.40
CA LEU A 27 -2.32 7.11 11.85
C LEU A 27 -2.38 6.98 13.38
N GLY A 28 -1.36 7.42 14.10
CA GLY A 28 -1.35 7.50 15.57
C GLY A 28 -2.23 8.63 16.13
N ASN A 29 -2.73 9.54 15.29
CA ASN A 29 -3.58 10.64 15.72
C ASN A 29 -5.03 10.17 15.95
N LYS A 30 -5.68 10.65 17.03
CA LYS A 30 -7.10 10.38 17.31
C LYS A 30 -8.05 10.86 16.19
N ALA A 31 -7.63 11.85 15.41
CA ALA A 31 -8.36 12.34 14.23
C ALA A 31 -7.92 11.70 12.91
N ALA A 32 -7.14 10.61 12.94
CA ALA A 32 -6.56 9.99 11.74
C ALA A 32 -7.58 9.67 10.64
N TYR A 33 -8.84 9.37 11.00
CA TYR A 33 -9.88 9.06 10.02
C TYR A 33 -10.30 10.25 9.13
N GLN A 34 -10.11 11.49 9.60
CA GLN A 34 -10.35 12.70 8.79
C GLN A 34 -9.11 13.03 7.94
N GLU A 35 -7.92 12.78 8.49
CA GLU A 35 -6.66 13.09 7.85
C GLU A 35 -6.28 12.08 6.77
N VAL A 36 -6.72 10.82 6.90
CA VAL A 36 -6.21 9.71 6.08
C VAL A 36 -6.40 9.97 4.59
N PHE A 37 -7.50 10.59 4.14
CA PHE A 37 -7.75 10.89 2.72
C PHE A 37 -7.39 12.32 2.29
N LYS A 38 -6.64 13.07 3.10
CA LYS A 38 -6.10 14.35 2.64
C LYS A 38 -5.13 14.16 1.47
N PRO A 39 -5.07 15.11 0.52
CA PRO A 39 -4.23 14.99 -0.67
C PRO A 39 -2.76 14.74 -0.36
N GLU A 40 -2.21 15.39 0.68
CA GLU A 40 -0.82 15.17 1.11
C GLU A 40 -0.57 13.73 1.57
N ASN A 41 -1.54 13.11 2.24
CA ASN A 41 -1.43 11.77 2.81
C ASN A 41 -1.65 10.69 1.76
N ILE A 42 -2.55 10.95 0.80
CA ILE A 42 -2.68 10.12 -0.41
C ILE A 42 -1.36 10.15 -1.19
N SER A 43 -0.77 11.33 -1.40
CA SER A 43 0.49 11.49 -2.12
C SER A 43 1.65 10.76 -1.42
N LEU A 44 1.73 10.85 -0.09
CA LEU A 44 2.72 10.13 0.70
C LEU A 44 2.57 8.60 0.58
N ARG A 45 1.34 8.07 0.60
CA ARG A 45 1.08 6.64 0.38
C ARG A 45 1.43 6.20 -1.04
N ASN A 46 1.11 7.01 -2.05
CA ASN A 46 1.49 6.74 -3.44
C ASN A 46 3.01 6.71 -3.61
N LYS A 47 3.73 7.62 -2.96
CA LYS A 47 5.20 7.62 -2.93
C LYS A 47 5.74 6.36 -2.27
N LEU A 48 5.20 5.94 -1.12
CA LEU A 48 5.60 4.69 -0.47
C LEU A 48 5.37 3.48 -1.38
N ARG A 49 4.22 3.43 -2.06
CA ARG A 49 3.87 2.39 -3.03
C ARG A 49 4.91 2.31 -4.16
N GLU A 50 5.28 3.44 -4.76
CA GLU A 50 6.31 3.49 -5.81
C GLU A 50 7.69 3.04 -5.32
N LEU A 51 8.09 3.45 -4.11
CA LEU A 51 9.36 3.06 -3.51
C LEU A 51 9.40 1.55 -3.24
N CYS A 52 8.32 0.98 -2.70
CA CYS A 52 8.21 -0.46 -2.48
C CYS A 52 8.28 -1.24 -3.80
N VAL A 53 7.55 -0.81 -4.84
CA VAL A 53 7.63 -1.44 -6.17
C VAL A 53 9.06 -1.40 -6.71
N LYS A 54 9.74 -0.24 -6.66
CA LYS A 54 11.14 -0.13 -7.08
C LYS A 54 12.04 -1.12 -6.34
N LEU A 55 11.83 -1.27 -5.03
CA LEU A 55 12.59 -2.22 -4.22
C LEU A 55 12.30 -3.68 -4.61
N MET A 56 11.05 -4.01 -4.94
CA MET A 56 10.65 -5.34 -5.41
C MET A 56 11.35 -5.75 -6.71
N PHE A 57 11.60 -4.81 -7.63
CA PHE A 57 12.24 -5.10 -8.91
C PHE A 57 13.76 -4.95 -8.89
N LEU A 58 14.31 -4.11 -8.01
CA LEU A 58 15.77 -3.94 -7.89
C LEU A 58 16.44 -5.18 -7.28
N HIS A 59 15.81 -5.77 -6.26
CA HIS A 59 16.34 -6.92 -5.54
C HIS A 59 15.19 -7.88 -5.17
N PRO A 60 14.63 -8.60 -6.16
CA PRO A 60 13.41 -9.38 -6.00
C PRO A 60 13.51 -10.49 -4.96
N VAL A 61 14.68 -11.14 -4.85
CA VAL A 61 14.90 -12.26 -3.92
C VAL A 61 14.95 -11.77 -2.47
N ASP A 62 15.68 -10.69 -2.19
CA ASP A 62 15.93 -10.24 -0.82
C ASP A 62 14.81 -9.34 -0.24
N TYR A 63 14.20 -8.53 -1.11
CA TYR A 63 13.25 -7.49 -0.71
C TYR A 63 11.88 -7.62 -1.37
N GLY A 64 11.69 -8.43 -2.40
CA GLY A 64 10.39 -8.56 -3.09
C GLY A 64 9.23 -8.81 -2.14
N ARG A 65 9.29 -9.91 -1.38
CA ARG A 65 8.24 -10.26 -0.40
C ARG A 65 8.10 -9.22 0.72
N LYS A 66 9.21 -8.72 1.27
CA LYS A 66 9.19 -7.75 2.38
C LYS A 66 8.61 -6.40 1.96
N ALA A 67 8.91 -5.96 0.74
CA ALA A 67 8.43 -4.71 0.18
C ALA A 67 6.94 -4.81 -0.16
N GLU A 68 6.49 -5.93 -0.71
CA GLU A 68 5.07 -6.22 -0.96
C GLU A 68 4.29 -6.23 0.36
N GLU A 69 4.75 -6.98 1.36
CA GLU A 69 4.09 -7.06 2.67
C GLU A 69 3.99 -5.67 3.34
N LEU A 70 5.06 -4.88 3.27
CA LEU A 70 5.08 -3.52 3.79
C LEU A 70 4.11 -2.61 3.05
N LEU A 71 4.08 -2.69 1.72
CA LEU A 71 3.16 -1.95 0.86
C LEU A 71 1.71 -2.29 1.24
N TRP A 72 1.37 -3.58 1.29
CA TRP A 72 0.04 -4.03 1.71
C TRP A 72 -0.36 -3.46 3.07
N ARG A 73 0.53 -3.63 4.06
CA ARG A 73 0.27 -3.22 5.44
C ARG A 73 0.02 -1.71 5.55
N LYS A 74 0.93 -0.89 5.01
CA LYS A 74 0.95 0.56 5.21
C LYS A 74 0.04 1.33 4.26
N VAL A 75 -0.14 0.86 3.04
CA VAL A 75 -0.94 1.58 2.03
C VAL A 75 -2.42 1.20 2.11
N TYR A 76 -2.74 -0.05 2.42
CA TYR A 76 -4.12 -0.56 2.36
C TYR A 76 -4.63 -1.05 3.72
N TYR A 77 -3.97 -2.01 4.33
CA TYR A 77 -4.50 -2.68 5.53
C TYR A 77 -4.75 -1.72 6.69
N GLU A 78 -3.81 -0.83 7.00
CA GLU A 78 -3.98 0.14 8.08
C GLU A 78 -5.12 1.14 7.82
N VAL A 79 -5.31 1.58 6.56
CA VAL A 79 -6.45 2.43 6.17
C VAL A 79 -7.77 1.66 6.35
N ILE A 80 -7.82 0.41 5.90
CA ILE A 80 -8.99 -0.47 6.05
C ILE A 80 -9.31 -0.68 7.53
N GLN A 81 -8.32 -0.99 8.35
CA GLN A 81 -8.47 -1.18 9.80
C GLN A 81 -8.95 0.09 10.48
N LEU A 82 -8.39 1.25 10.14
CA LEU A 82 -8.81 2.53 10.67
C LEU A 82 -10.30 2.80 10.40
N ILE A 83 -10.73 2.65 9.15
CA ILE A 83 -12.14 2.86 8.78
C ILE A 83 -13.06 1.84 9.45
N LYS A 84 -12.68 0.56 9.49
CA LYS A 84 -13.46 -0.50 10.16
C LYS A 84 -13.63 -0.24 11.65
N THR A 85 -12.56 0.19 12.33
CA THR A 85 -12.56 0.45 13.78
C THR A 85 -13.44 1.65 14.12
N ASN A 86 -13.31 2.74 13.36
CA ASN A 86 -14.12 3.96 13.57
C ASN A 86 -15.61 3.74 13.25
N LYS A 87 -15.92 2.87 12.28
CA LYS A 87 -17.30 2.44 11.99
C LYS A 87 -17.89 1.61 13.13
N LYS A 88 -17.12 0.66 13.68
CA LYS A 88 -17.56 -0.22 14.78
C LYS A 88 -17.73 0.54 16.10
N ALA A 89 -16.88 1.53 16.35
CA ALA A 89 -16.92 2.35 17.57
C ALA A 89 -18.05 3.41 17.58
N GLY A 90 -18.85 3.53 16.52
CA GLY A 90 -19.93 4.52 16.42
C GLY A 90 -19.45 5.98 16.32
N ILE A 91 -18.13 6.22 16.27
CA ILE A 91 -17.49 7.55 16.22
C ILE A 91 -17.77 8.25 14.89
N THR A 92 -17.95 7.47 13.83
CA THR A 92 -18.25 7.97 12.49
C THR A 92 -19.60 7.46 12.05
N HIS A 93 -20.59 8.35 11.98
CA HIS A 93 -21.78 8.11 11.18
C HIS A 93 -21.37 8.17 9.69
N ILE A 94 -20.74 7.11 9.20
CA ILE A 94 -20.46 6.91 7.78
C ILE A 94 -21.81 6.69 7.10
N HIS A 95 -22.51 7.78 6.81
CA HIS A 95 -23.69 7.74 5.96
C HIS A 95 -23.26 7.24 4.59
N SER A 96 -24.13 6.40 4.00
CA SER A 96 -24.06 6.09 2.57
C SER A 96 -24.04 7.43 1.82
N ARG A 97 -23.00 7.69 1.00
CA ARG A 97 -22.68 8.97 0.32
C ARG A 97 -21.86 10.01 1.07
N SER A 98 -21.30 9.72 2.24
CA SER A 98 -20.31 10.65 2.82
C SER A 98 -19.04 10.75 1.94
N ALA A 99 -18.38 11.92 1.93
CA ALA A 99 -17.13 12.11 1.20
C ALA A 99 -16.05 11.09 1.63
N LEU A 100 -16.04 10.71 2.91
CA LEU A 100 -15.19 9.67 3.46
C LEU A 100 -15.46 8.30 2.85
N GLU A 101 -16.73 7.92 2.68
CA GLU A 101 -17.11 6.64 2.06
C GLU A 101 -16.73 6.60 0.57
N CYS A 102 -16.92 7.72 -0.14
CA CYS A 102 -16.50 7.86 -1.54
C CYS A 102 -14.98 7.74 -1.69
N ALA A 103 -14.21 8.43 -0.85
CA ALA A 103 -12.75 8.34 -0.84
C ALA A 103 -12.26 6.93 -0.51
N TYR A 104 -12.90 6.27 0.47
CA TYR A 104 -12.59 4.88 0.83
C TYR A 104 -12.88 3.89 -0.30
N ARG A 105 -14.03 3.99 -0.96
CA ARG A 105 -14.35 3.16 -2.14
C ARG A 105 -13.34 3.37 -3.26
N THR A 106 -13.03 4.63 -3.57
CA THR A 106 -12.06 4.99 -4.60
C THR A 106 -10.68 4.39 -4.27
N HIS A 107 -10.26 4.46 -3.01
CA HIS A 107 -9.01 3.85 -2.53
C HIS A 107 -8.98 2.34 -2.71
N LEU A 108 -10.08 1.63 -2.40
CA LEU A 108 -10.18 0.18 -2.61
C LEU A 108 -10.12 -0.20 -4.09
N VAL A 109 -10.88 0.50 -4.94
CA VAL A 109 -10.87 0.23 -6.40
C VAL A 109 -9.50 0.51 -6.99
N ALA A 110 -8.87 1.62 -6.61
CA ALA A 110 -7.50 1.94 -7.03
C ALA A 110 -6.50 0.89 -6.56
N GLY A 111 -6.69 0.34 -5.35
CA GLY A 111 -5.87 -0.75 -4.81
C GLY A 111 -6.01 -2.05 -5.59
N ILE A 112 -7.24 -2.44 -5.93
CA ILE A 112 -7.52 -3.61 -6.78
C ILE A 112 -6.82 -3.44 -8.14
N GLY A 113 -7.05 -2.31 -8.81
CA GLY A 113 -6.41 -2.03 -10.09
C GLY A 113 -4.89 -2.00 -10.01
N PHE A 114 -4.32 -1.47 -8.92
CA PHE A 114 -2.89 -1.49 -8.70
C PHE A 114 -2.32 -2.92 -8.59
N TYR A 115 -2.92 -3.78 -7.78
CA TYR A 115 -2.45 -5.16 -7.61
C TYR A 115 -2.64 -6.00 -8.87
N GLN A 116 -3.74 -5.80 -9.61
CA GLN A 116 -3.93 -6.43 -10.92
C GLN A 116 -2.80 -6.06 -11.89
N HIS A 117 -2.50 -4.76 -12.03
CA HIS A 117 -1.39 -4.32 -12.88
C HIS A 117 -0.04 -4.83 -12.38
N LEU A 118 0.20 -4.85 -11.06
CA LEU A 118 1.44 -5.38 -10.49
C LEU A 118 1.63 -6.86 -10.83
N LEU A 119 0.58 -7.66 -10.72
CA LEU A 119 0.63 -9.10 -11.07
C LEU A 119 0.93 -9.29 -12.55
N LEU A 120 0.21 -8.61 -13.44
CA LEU A 120 0.45 -8.66 -14.88
C LEU A 120 1.88 -8.22 -15.23
N TYR A 121 2.38 -7.19 -14.55
CA TYR A 121 3.73 -6.70 -14.75
C TYR A 121 4.78 -7.71 -14.28
N ILE A 122 4.60 -8.35 -13.11
CA ILE A 122 5.49 -9.43 -12.64
C ILE A 122 5.49 -10.60 -13.62
N GLN A 123 4.30 -11.02 -14.10
CA GLN A 123 4.15 -12.08 -15.09
C GLN A 123 4.94 -11.80 -16.36
N SER A 124 4.73 -10.62 -16.94
CA SER A 124 5.40 -10.20 -18.17
C SER A 124 6.91 -10.01 -17.97
N HIS A 125 7.31 -9.35 -16.89
CA HIS A 125 8.71 -9.00 -16.61
C HIS A 125 9.59 -10.23 -16.37
N TYR A 126 9.06 -11.27 -15.71
CA TYR A 126 9.80 -12.51 -15.41
C TYR A 126 9.40 -13.67 -16.31
N GLN A 127 8.59 -13.44 -17.34
CA GLN A 127 8.09 -14.48 -18.27
C GLN A 127 7.51 -15.69 -17.52
N LEU A 128 6.69 -15.43 -16.49
CA LEU A 128 6.09 -16.49 -15.69
C LEU A 128 4.95 -17.16 -16.47
N GLU A 129 5.13 -18.44 -16.79
CA GLU A 129 4.05 -19.29 -17.27
C GLU A 129 3.14 -19.65 -16.09
N LEU A 130 2.07 -18.87 -15.87
CA LEU A 130 1.07 -19.17 -14.84
C LEU A 130 -0.07 -20.07 -15.33
N GLN A 131 -0.04 -20.44 -16.61
CA GLN A 131 -0.86 -21.49 -17.16
C GLN A 131 -0.58 -22.76 -16.35
N CYS A 132 -1.60 -23.30 -15.67
CA CYS A 132 -1.56 -24.42 -14.72
C CYS A 132 -1.09 -24.12 -13.27
N CYS A 133 -0.68 -22.89 -12.93
CA CYS A 133 -0.40 -22.51 -11.53
C CYS A 133 -1.55 -21.71 -10.90
N ILE A 134 -2.39 -21.08 -11.72
CA ILE A 134 -3.56 -20.33 -11.29
C ILE A 134 -4.74 -20.71 -12.19
N ASP A 135 -5.58 -21.63 -11.72
CA ASP A 135 -6.89 -21.89 -12.33
C ASP A 135 -7.82 -20.74 -11.96
N TRP A 136 -7.92 -19.74 -12.83
CA TRP A 136 -9.07 -18.85 -12.78
C TRP A 136 -10.27 -19.65 -13.28
N THR A 137 -11.02 -20.25 -12.35
CA THR A 137 -12.30 -20.88 -12.70
C THR A 137 -13.19 -19.80 -13.32
N HIS A 138 -13.51 -20.00 -14.60
CA HIS A 138 -14.44 -19.21 -15.40
C HIS A 138 -15.80 -19.02 -14.72
#